data_AF-A0A662KP19-F1
#
_entry.id   AF-A0A662KP19-F1
#
_cell.length_a   1.000
_cell.length_b   1.000
_cell.length_c   1.000
_cell.angle_alpha   90.00
_cell.angle_beta   90.00
_cell.angle_gamma   90.00
#
_symmetry.space_group_name_H-M   'P 1'
#
loop_
_entity.id
_entity.type
_entity.pdbx_description
1 polymer ?
#
loop_
_entity_poly.entity_id
_entity_poly.type
_entity_poly.pdbx_seq_one_letter_code
_entity_poly.pdbx_strand_id
1 'polypeptide(L)'
;ESQIFLINCRNVEIKNKNFSNLSVGIEIAYSENISISNCNFYSCGKFETFGGILFINSSSISISNSNFEKCDCSISIFATHNFIIKNCSFAKFEVGLLAELSRRGIISNSIFHDGEFGIEIYSCTNIKIRYCNIYNNGFVGVMAIATIGLLINKCNVYNNGYEGGGGIGIGQSFAEIHFNNIFNNAYYGLYADYSIVNAIYNYWGSFLGPSRNRSLHMRGDIAYGFMAIIITFPWKFLPVFTVDVTKANYLYHPLNNKWS
;
A
#
# COMPACT_ATOMS: atom_id res chain seq x y z
N GLU A 1 13.47 -2.04 21.71
CA GLU A 1 14.28 -0.82 21.53
C GLU A 1 14.55 -0.58 20.06
N SER A 2 14.53 0.68 19.60
CA SER A 2 14.79 1.05 18.21
C SER A 2 16.30 1.13 17.93
N GLN A 3 16.74 0.74 16.73
CA GLN A 3 18.18 0.77 16.42
C GLN A 3 18.68 2.17 16.07
N ILE A 4 17.83 3.02 15.49
CA ILE A 4 18.14 4.42 15.19
C ILE A 4 17.01 5.30 15.68
N PHE A 5 17.36 6.36 16.40
CA PHE A 5 16.46 7.44 16.79
C PHE A 5 16.98 8.76 16.26
N LEU A 6 16.17 9.45 15.45
CA LEU A 6 16.45 10.81 14.97
C LEU A 6 15.37 11.75 15.48
N ILE A 7 15.77 12.71 16.31
CA ILE A 7 14.85 13.70 16.88
C ILE A 7 15.36 15.09 16.52
N ASN A 8 14.48 15.92 15.96
CA ASN A 8 14.81 17.29 15.56
C ASN A 8 16.03 17.38 14.63
N CYS A 9 16.14 16.40 13.73
CA CYS A 9 17.24 16.30 12.78
C CYS A 9 16.85 16.86 11.41
N ARG A 10 17.85 17.33 10.66
CA ARG A 10 17.66 17.78 9.28
C ARG A 10 18.74 17.23 8.37
N ASN A 11 18.39 16.98 7.11
CA ASN A 11 19.33 16.57 6.06
C ASN A 11 20.08 15.28 6.43
N VAL A 12 19.35 14.27 6.92
CA VAL A 12 19.94 12.98 7.30
C VAL A 12 19.71 11.96 6.22
N GLU A 13 20.73 11.16 5.97
CA GLU A 13 20.73 10.10 5.00
C GLU A 13 21.10 8.77 5.67
N ILE A 14 20.26 7.75 5.49
CA ILE A 14 20.49 6.38 5.94
C ILE A 14 20.48 5.48 4.71
N LYS A 15 21.63 4.87 4.38
CA LYS A 15 21.75 3.98 3.22
C LYS A 15 22.46 2.68 3.52
N ASN A 16 22.09 1.63 2.77
CA ASN A 16 22.79 0.34 2.75
C ASN A 16 22.88 -0.30 4.14
N LYS A 17 21.78 -0.30 4.89
CA LYS A 17 21.69 -0.86 6.25
C LYS A 17 20.72 -2.02 6.31
N ASN A 18 21.01 -2.94 7.23
CA ASN A 18 20.14 -4.07 7.56
C ASN A 18 19.66 -3.91 9.00
N PHE A 19 18.35 -4.00 9.21
CA PHE A 19 17.65 -3.92 10.48
C PHE A 19 16.91 -5.24 10.66
N SER A 20 17.19 -5.98 11.74
CA SER A 20 16.58 -7.31 11.92
C SER A 20 16.27 -7.65 13.36
N ASN A 21 15.10 -8.25 13.61
CA ASN A 21 14.66 -8.69 14.94
C ASN A 21 14.61 -7.54 15.97
N LEU A 22 14.09 -6.39 15.56
CA LEU A 22 13.98 -5.19 16.39
C LEU A 22 12.53 -4.92 16.79
N SER A 23 12.33 -4.14 17.85
CA SER A 23 11.01 -3.54 18.13
C SER A 23 10.70 -2.54 17.01
N VAL A 24 11.53 -1.52 16.84
CA VAL A 24 11.44 -0.57 15.74
C VAL A 24 12.78 -0.48 15.01
N GLY A 25 12.80 -0.47 13.68
CA GLY A 25 14.07 -0.33 12.93
C GLY A 25 14.65 1.07 13.06
N ILE A 26 13.86 2.07 12.65
CA ILE A 26 14.23 3.48 12.67
C ILE A 26 13.04 4.29 13.18
N GLU A 27 13.26 5.14 14.17
CA GLU A 27 12.28 6.10 14.67
C GLU A 27 12.74 7.52 14.40
N ILE A 28 11.84 8.33 13.82
CA ILE A 28 12.13 9.68 13.37
C ILE A 28 11.00 10.61 13.83
N ALA A 29 11.36 11.59 14.64
CA ALA A 29 10.41 12.57 15.17
C ALA A 29 10.88 14.00 14.89
N TYR A 30 9.93 14.89 14.56
CA TYR A 30 10.16 16.33 14.39
C TYR A 30 11.30 16.67 13.42
N SER A 31 11.50 15.83 12.40
CA SER A 31 12.67 15.91 11.53
C SER A 31 12.27 16.28 10.10
N GLU A 32 13.22 16.83 9.35
CA GLU A 32 12.97 17.32 7.99
C GLU A 32 14.06 16.87 7.02
N ASN A 33 13.68 16.59 5.77
CA ASN A 33 14.62 16.20 4.72
C ASN A 33 15.43 14.96 5.12
N ILE A 34 14.72 13.85 5.34
CA ILE A 34 15.33 12.56 5.70
C ILE A 34 15.18 11.60 4.54
N SER A 35 16.30 10.98 4.15
CA SER A 35 16.34 9.97 3.09
C SER A 35 16.78 8.63 3.64
N ILE A 36 16.00 7.60 3.36
CA ILE A 36 16.30 6.20 3.68
C ILE A 36 16.30 5.44 2.35
N SER A 37 17.41 4.79 2.01
CA SER A 37 17.45 4.03 0.74
C SER A 37 18.33 2.81 0.75
N ASN A 38 17.97 1.80 -0.05
CA ASN A 38 18.72 0.55 -0.15
C ASN A 38 18.88 -0.13 1.23
N CYS A 39 17.83 -0.10 2.05
CA CYS A 39 17.85 -0.70 3.38
C CYS A 39 16.96 -1.94 3.41
N ASN A 40 17.32 -2.91 4.24
CA ASN A 40 16.52 -4.10 4.48
C ASN A 40 16.02 -4.13 5.92
N PHE A 41 14.73 -4.36 6.09
CA PHE A 41 14.06 -4.52 7.37
C PHE A 41 13.47 -5.93 7.41
N TYR A 42 13.91 -6.74 8.37
CA TYR A 42 13.47 -8.13 8.49
C TYR A 42 12.99 -8.42 9.91
N SER A 43 11.75 -8.87 10.05
CA SER A 43 11.24 -9.28 11.36
C SER A 43 11.27 -8.16 12.42
N CYS A 44 10.92 -6.92 12.04
CA CYS A 44 10.78 -5.78 12.96
C CYS A 44 9.33 -5.64 13.47
N GLY A 45 9.11 -5.08 14.66
CA GLY A 45 7.75 -4.85 15.20
C GLY A 45 7.21 -5.95 16.10
N LYS A 46 8.07 -6.86 16.60
CA LYS A 46 7.62 -8.07 17.32
C LYS A 46 6.79 -7.86 18.60
N PHE A 47 6.64 -6.62 19.10
CA PHE A 47 6.00 -6.33 20.38
C PHE A 47 5.25 -4.98 20.44
N GLU A 48 5.15 -4.26 19.31
CA GLU A 48 4.58 -2.91 19.26
C GLU A 48 3.91 -2.69 17.90
N THR A 49 2.93 -1.79 17.83
CA THR A 49 2.22 -1.38 16.60
C THR A 49 3.10 -0.73 15.52
N PHE A 50 4.41 -0.63 15.75
CA PHE A 50 5.38 0.02 14.89
C PHE A 50 6.54 -0.95 14.65
N GLY A 51 6.97 -1.10 13.40
CA GLY A 51 7.96 -2.12 13.03
C GLY A 51 9.16 -1.57 12.28
N GLY A 52 9.08 -1.46 10.96
CA GLY A 52 10.27 -1.12 10.16
C GLY A 52 10.73 0.32 10.40
N ILE A 53 9.87 1.29 10.07
CA ILE A 53 10.17 2.72 10.21
C ILE A 53 8.96 3.44 10.80
N LEU A 54 9.20 4.31 11.77
CA LEU A 54 8.21 5.21 12.35
C LEU A 54 8.58 6.67 12.09
N PHE A 55 7.67 7.43 11.47
CA PHE A 55 7.76 8.88 11.33
C PHE A 55 6.67 9.58 12.15
N ILE A 56 7.07 10.58 12.93
CA ILE A 56 6.17 11.41 13.73
C ILE A 56 6.47 12.89 13.43
N ASN A 57 5.44 13.68 13.13
CA ASN A 57 5.53 15.14 13.00
C ASN A 57 6.71 15.60 12.12
N SER A 58 6.94 14.91 11.02
CA SER A 58 8.13 15.12 10.18
C SER A 58 7.74 15.64 8.80
N SER A 59 8.72 16.05 7.99
CA SER A 59 8.43 16.50 6.63
C SER A 59 9.55 16.23 5.63
N SER A 60 9.18 16.19 4.34
CA SER A 60 10.13 15.99 3.24
C SER A 60 10.90 14.68 3.41
N ILE A 61 10.16 13.58 3.48
CA ILE A 61 10.69 12.24 3.74
C ILE A 61 10.75 11.44 2.45
N SER A 62 11.87 10.74 2.22
CA SER A 62 12.03 9.87 1.06
C SER A 62 12.52 8.49 1.47
N ILE A 63 11.76 7.46 1.14
CA ILE A 63 12.11 6.05 1.34
C ILE A 63 12.16 5.39 -0.04
N SER A 64 13.29 4.80 -0.40
CA SER A 64 13.43 4.21 -1.74
C SER A 64 14.29 2.96 -1.84
N ASN A 65 13.94 2.07 -2.76
CA ASN A 65 14.70 0.85 -3.05
C ASN A 65 14.95 -0.01 -1.79
N SER A 66 13.99 -0.07 -0.87
CA SER A 66 14.13 -0.77 0.41
C SER A 66 13.19 -1.97 0.48
N ASN A 67 13.60 -3.00 1.22
CA ASN A 67 12.82 -4.22 1.43
C ASN A 67 12.35 -4.32 2.88
N PHE A 68 11.09 -4.69 3.07
CA PHE A 68 10.46 -4.93 4.37
C PHE A 68 9.83 -6.33 4.33
N GLU A 69 10.33 -7.25 5.13
CA GLU A 69 9.81 -8.61 5.18
C GLU A 69 9.55 -9.05 6.63
N LYS A 70 8.40 -9.66 6.89
CA LYS A 70 8.01 -10.14 8.22
C LYS A 70 7.96 -9.03 9.28
N CYS A 71 7.79 -7.79 8.85
CA CYS A 71 7.59 -6.67 9.76
C CYS A 71 6.12 -6.59 10.17
N ASP A 72 5.82 -6.24 11.42
CA ASP A 72 4.45 -6.05 11.87
C ASP A 72 3.78 -4.89 11.11
N CYS A 73 4.05 -3.64 11.51
CA CYS A 73 3.85 -2.47 10.65
C CYS A 73 5.18 -2.08 9.97
N SER A 74 5.28 -2.24 8.66
CA SER A 74 6.53 -2.02 7.93
C SER A 74 6.94 -0.55 7.90
N ILE A 75 6.00 0.36 7.61
CA ILE A 75 6.21 1.81 7.69
C ILE A 75 4.97 2.44 8.32
N SER A 76 5.17 3.21 9.38
CA SER A 76 4.14 4.05 9.99
C SER A 76 4.49 5.53 9.83
N ILE A 77 3.54 6.31 9.30
CA ILE A 77 3.67 7.73 9.02
C ILE A 77 2.55 8.47 9.76
N PHE A 78 2.92 9.22 10.79
CA PHE A 78 1.98 10.01 11.57
C PHE A 78 2.26 11.51 11.44
N ALA A 79 1.21 12.28 11.14
CA ALA A 79 1.23 13.74 11.08
C ALA A 79 2.41 14.31 10.26
N THR A 80 2.70 13.66 9.13
CA THR A 80 3.86 13.94 8.30
C THR A 80 3.45 14.53 6.95
N HIS A 81 4.27 15.43 6.41
CA HIS A 81 3.95 16.14 5.18
C HIS A 81 5.04 15.94 4.12
N ASN A 82 4.64 15.79 2.86
CA ASN A 82 5.55 15.56 1.73
C ASN A 82 6.41 14.30 1.94
N PHE A 83 5.79 13.12 1.87
CA PHE A 83 6.53 11.85 1.93
C PHE A 83 6.50 11.12 0.58
N ILE A 84 7.59 10.45 0.25
CA ILE A 84 7.74 9.65 -0.96
C ILE A 84 8.20 8.25 -0.55
N ILE A 85 7.46 7.23 -0.98
CA ILE A 85 7.84 5.82 -0.87
C ILE A 85 7.90 5.27 -2.29
N LYS A 86 9.09 4.83 -2.71
CA LYS A 86 9.30 4.45 -4.11
C LYS A 86 10.16 3.20 -4.28
N ASN A 87 9.78 2.32 -5.20
CA ASN A 87 10.57 1.13 -5.53
C ASN A 87 10.83 0.23 -4.31
N CYS A 88 9.87 0.14 -3.38
CA CYS A 88 10.02 -0.68 -2.18
C CYS A 88 9.25 -1.99 -2.32
N SER A 89 9.71 -3.03 -1.62
CA SER A 89 9.04 -4.33 -1.53
C SER A 89 8.62 -4.58 -0.08
N PHE A 90 7.37 -4.98 0.10
CA PHE A 90 6.76 -5.27 1.38
C PHE A 90 6.15 -6.68 1.30
N ALA A 91 6.55 -7.56 2.21
CA ALA A 91 6.12 -8.95 2.24
C ALA A 91 5.83 -9.45 3.66
N LYS A 92 4.79 -10.27 3.82
CA LYS A 92 4.51 -10.99 5.07
C LYS A 92 4.36 -10.08 6.29
N PHE A 93 3.63 -8.98 6.13
CA PHE A 93 3.41 -7.98 7.17
C PHE A 93 2.02 -8.08 7.78
N GLU A 94 1.80 -7.48 8.94
CA GLU A 94 0.43 -7.16 9.38
C GLU A 94 -0.06 -5.92 8.62
N VAL A 95 0.71 -4.83 8.65
CA VAL A 95 0.44 -3.61 7.88
C VAL A 95 1.65 -3.22 7.03
N GLY A 96 1.46 -3.12 5.71
CA GLY A 96 2.54 -2.79 4.78
C GLY A 96 2.91 -1.31 4.81
N LEU A 97 1.91 -0.43 4.87
CA LEU A 97 2.09 0.99 5.08
C LEU A 97 0.88 1.57 5.80
N LEU A 98 1.12 2.25 6.91
CA LEU A 98 0.13 3.05 7.62
C LEU A 98 0.47 4.53 7.48
N ALA A 99 -0.46 5.33 6.96
CA ALA A 99 -0.36 6.79 6.94
C ALA A 99 -1.57 7.43 7.64
N GLU A 100 -1.32 8.23 8.67
CA GLU A 100 -2.34 8.89 9.46
C GLU A 100 -2.06 10.40 9.59
N LEU A 101 -3.12 11.22 9.49
CA LEU A 101 -3.08 12.68 9.66
C LEU A 101 -2.02 13.37 8.77
N SER A 102 -1.74 12.79 7.62
CA SER A 102 -0.60 13.15 6.77
C SER A 102 -1.03 13.77 5.45
N ARG A 103 -0.12 14.49 4.76
CA ARG A 103 -0.45 15.10 3.46
C ARG A 103 0.63 15.06 2.41
N ARG A 104 0.20 15.12 1.14
CA ARG A 104 1.07 15.18 -0.05
C ARG A 104 2.01 13.97 -0.13
N GLY A 105 1.47 12.79 0.14
CA GLY A 105 2.17 11.51 0.06
C GLY A 105 2.17 10.94 -1.35
N ILE A 106 3.29 10.32 -1.75
CA ILE A 106 3.41 9.57 -3.00
C ILE A 106 3.94 8.18 -2.69
N ILE A 107 3.15 7.16 -2.96
CA ILE A 107 3.55 5.75 -2.97
C ILE A 107 3.62 5.30 -4.41
N SER A 108 4.78 4.82 -4.87
CA SER A 108 4.89 4.42 -6.27
C SER A 108 5.89 3.31 -6.58
N ASN A 109 5.60 2.54 -7.63
CA ASN A 109 6.49 1.47 -8.10
C ASN A 109 6.84 0.45 -7.01
N SER A 110 5.93 0.23 -6.05
CA SER A 110 6.16 -0.63 -4.89
C SER A 110 5.27 -1.86 -4.92
N ILE A 111 5.69 -2.91 -4.22
CA ILE A 111 4.99 -4.19 -4.15
C ILE A 111 4.57 -4.44 -2.70
N PHE A 112 3.30 -4.75 -2.47
CA PHE A 112 2.72 -5.07 -1.16
C PHE A 112 2.02 -6.42 -1.25
N HIS A 113 2.57 -7.45 -0.62
CA HIS A 113 2.02 -8.79 -0.76
C HIS A 113 2.16 -9.72 0.44
N ASP A 114 1.30 -10.74 0.45
CA ASP A 114 1.27 -11.82 1.43
C ASP A 114 1.22 -11.31 2.89
N GLY A 115 0.66 -10.13 3.14
CA GLY A 115 0.41 -9.57 4.48
C GLY A 115 -1.08 -9.48 4.82
N GLU A 116 -1.49 -8.75 5.85
CA GLU A 116 -2.92 -8.57 6.20
C GLU A 116 -3.52 -7.31 5.54
N PHE A 117 -2.96 -6.14 5.83
CA PHE A 117 -3.39 -4.84 5.30
C PHE A 117 -2.29 -4.23 4.43
N GLY A 118 -2.52 -4.16 3.11
CA GLY A 118 -1.50 -3.69 2.17
C GLY A 118 -1.08 -2.24 2.40
N ILE A 119 -2.02 -1.30 2.19
CA ILE A 119 -1.83 0.14 2.39
C ILE A 119 -3.05 0.71 3.12
N GLU A 120 -2.81 1.37 4.25
CA GLU A 120 -3.83 2.05 5.05
C GLU A 120 -3.59 3.56 5.11
N ILE A 121 -4.65 4.33 4.88
CA ILE A 121 -4.61 5.80 4.84
C ILE A 121 -5.78 6.34 5.67
N TYR A 122 -5.47 7.06 6.74
CA TYR A 122 -6.47 7.62 7.66
C TYR A 122 -6.32 9.14 7.77
N SER A 123 -7.42 9.86 7.57
CA SER A 123 -7.49 11.31 7.78
C SER A 123 -6.40 12.09 7.03
N CYS A 124 -6.07 11.66 5.81
CA CYS A 124 -4.99 12.22 5.01
C CYS A 124 -5.51 13.16 3.90
N THR A 125 -4.60 13.94 3.32
CA THR A 125 -4.93 14.78 2.15
C THR A 125 -3.90 14.67 1.03
N ASN A 126 -4.38 14.65 -0.22
CA ASN A 126 -3.56 14.63 -1.44
C ASN A 126 -2.56 13.45 -1.47
N ILE A 127 -3.05 12.23 -1.29
CA ILE A 127 -2.24 11.00 -1.37
C ILE A 127 -2.35 10.39 -2.76
N LYS A 128 -1.21 9.95 -3.31
CA LYS A 128 -1.13 9.32 -4.64
C LYS A 128 -0.50 7.94 -4.52
N ILE A 129 -1.22 6.90 -4.95
CA ILE A 129 -0.73 5.52 -5.06
C ILE A 129 -0.64 5.18 -6.55
N ARG A 130 0.56 4.88 -7.06
CA ARG A 130 0.77 4.72 -8.51
C ARG A 130 1.72 3.61 -8.89
N TYR A 131 1.44 2.86 -9.95
CA TYR A 131 2.37 1.83 -10.45
C TYR A 131 2.70 0.77 -9.39
N CYS A 132 1.78 0.49 -8.46
CA CYS A 132 2.00 -0.49 -7.40
C CYS A 132 1.37 -1.85 -7.75
N ASN A 133 1.95 -2.91 -7.22
CA ASN A 133 1.36 -4.25 -7.21
C ASN A 133 0.95 -4.58 -5.79
N ILE A 134 -0.34 -4.82 -5.56
CA ILE A 134 -0.94 -5.00 -4.23
C ILE A 134 -1.78 -6.27 -4.27
N TYR A 135 -1.26 -7.37 -3.71
CA TYR A 135 -1.88 -8.67 -3.93
C TYR A 135 -1.67 -9.67 -2.81
N ASN A 136 -2.54 -10.67 -2.74
CA ASN A 136 -2.51 -11.72 -1.71
C ASN A 136 -2.50 -11.15 -0.27
N ASN A 137 -3.07 -9.96 -0.05
CA ASN A 137 -3.22 -9.46 1.31
C ASN A 137 -4.50 -10.03 1.93
N GLY A 138 -4.39 -10.54 3.15
CA GLY A 138 -5.43 -11.25 3.88
C GLY A 138 -6.71 -10.45 4.00
N PHE A 139 -6.65 -9.21 4.49
CA PHE A 139 -7.85 -8.41 4.72
C PHE A 139 -8.15 -7.43 3.57
N VAL A 140 -7.27 -6.48 3.31
CA VAL A 140 -7.53 -5.45 2.28
C VAL A 140 -6.26 -5.01 1.58
N GLY A 141 -6.33 -4.86 0.26
CA GLY A 141 -5.21 -4.34 -0.51
C GLY A 141 -4.93 -2.88 -0.20
N VAL A 142 -5.93 -2.02 -0.33
CA VAL A 142 -5.85 -0.59 0.02
C VAL A 142 -7.08 -0.17 0.80
N MET A 143 -6.90 0.47 1.95
CA MET A 143 -7.96 1.10 2.72
C MET A 143 -7.68 2.58 2.91
N ALA A 144 -8.68 3.42 2.64
CA ALA A 144 -8.60 4.86 2.87
C ALA A 144 -9.87 5.37 3.54
N ILE A 145 -9.72 6.02 4.70
CA ILE A 145 -10.83 6.59 5.47
C ILE A 145 -10.58 8.08 5.74
N ALA A 146 -11.64 8.89 5.69
CA ALA A 146 -11.60 10.33 5.94
C ALA A 146 -10.54 11.07 5.10
N THR A 147 -10.33 10.63 3.86
CA THR A 147 -9.23 11.10 3.00
C THR A 147 -9.74 11.94 1.84
N ILE A 148 -9.10 13.09 1.61
CA ILE A 148 -9.48 14.03 0.54
C ILE A 148 -8.37 14.10 -0.50
N GLY A 149 -8.73 13.94 -1.78
CA GLY A 149 -7.75 14.01 -2.88
C GLY A 149 -6.90 12.74 -2.97
N LEU A 150 -7.50 11.57 -2.71
CA LEU A 150 -6.86 10.28 -2.96
C LEU A 150 -6.89 9.98 -4.45
N LEU A 151 -5.73 9.64 -5.01
CA LEU A 151 -5.61 9.11 -6.37
C LEU A 151 -4.91 7.75 -6.35
N ILE A 152 -5.60 6.73 -6.87
CA ILE A 152 -5.04 5.40 -7.13
C ILE A 152 -5.02 5.18 -8.62
N ASN A 153 -3.84 5.10 -9.24
CA ASN A 153 -3.78 4.90 -10.68
C ASN A 153 -2.63 4.03 -11.18
N LYS A 154 -2.92 3.24 -12.22
CA LYS A 154 -1.95 2.31 -12.82
C LYS A 154 -1.40 1.28 -11.83
N CYS A 155 -2.25 0.79 -10.92
CA CYS A 155 -1.92 -0.27 -9.98
C CYS A 155 -2.56 -1.60 -10.37
N ASN A 156 -1.94 -2.71 -9.98
CA ASN A 156 -2.55 -4.04 -9.94
C ASN A 156 -3.03 -4.28 -8.50
N VAL A 157 -4.32 -4.57 -8.31
CA VAL A 157 -4.94 -4.89 -7.02
C VAL A 157 -5.73 -6.18 -7.15
N TYR A 158 -5.16 -7.31 -6.73
CA TYR A 158 -5.74 -8.62 -7.00
C TYR A 158 -5.50 -9.65 -5.91
N ASN A 159 -6.36 -10.67 -5.82
CA ASN A 159 -6.24 -11.73 -4.81
C ASN A 159 -6.20 -11.21 -3.37
N ASN A 160 -6.78 -10.04 -3.08
CA ASN A 160 -6.85 -9.53 -1.71
C ASN A 160 -8.19 -9.90 -1.08
N GLY A 161 -8.17 -10.01 0.25
CA GLY A 161 -9.34 -10.30 1.06
C GLY A 161 -9.55 -11.79 1.34
N TYR A 162 -10.00 -12.09 2.55
CA TYR A 162 -10.84 -13.21 2.92
C TYR A 162 -12.26 -12.71 3.20
N GLU A 163 -13.09 -13.46 3.93
CA GLU A 163 -14.46 -13.05 4.27
C GLU A 163 -14.51 -11.64 4.91
N GLY A 164 -15.23 -10.72 4.26
CA GLY A 164 -15.39 -9.32 4.70
C GLY A 164 -14.34 -8.34 4.15
N GLY A 165 -13.25 -8.83 3.56
CA GLY A 165 -12.14 -8.04 3.00
C GLY A 165 -12.20 -7.82 1.48
N GLY A 166 -11.20 -7.19 0.86
CA GLY A 166 -11.20 -7.00 -0.60
C GLY A 166 -10.03 -6.22 -1.19
N GLY A 167 -10.20 -5.74 -2.42
CA GLY A 167 -9.20 -4.98 -3.16
C GLY A 167 -8.98 -3.59 -2.58
N ILE A 168 -9.99 -2.71 -2.74
CA ILE A 168 -9.92 -1.31 -2.32
C ILE A 168 -11.15 -0.96 -1.47
N GLY A 169 -10.94 -0.42 -0.26
CA GLY A 169 -11.98 0.11 0.62
C GLY A 169 -11.85 1.62 0.81
N ILE A 170 -12.94 2.36 0.58
CA ILE A 170 -12.98 3.83 0.66
C ILE A 170 -14.08 4.26 1.63
N GLY A 171 -13.75 4.92 2.74
CA GLY A 171 -14.71 5.39 3.75
C GLY A 171 -14.66 6.91 3.91
N GLN A 172 -15.81 7.59 3.96
CA GLN A 172 -15.91 9.03 4.23
C GLN A 172 -14.93 9.90 3.40
N SER A 173 -14.77 9.56 2.12
CA SER A 173 -13.67 10.08 1.28
C SER A 173 -14.11 10.50 -0.12
N PHE A 174 -13.26 11.30 -0.78
CA PHE A 174 -13.33 11.59 -2.21
C PHE A 174 -12.11 10.99 -2.91
N ALA A 175 -12.35 10.02 -3.80
CA ALA A 175 -11.28 9.24 -4.43
C ALA A 175 -11.41 9.16 -5.95
N GLU A 176 -10.27 9.28 -6.62
CA GLU A 176 -10.09 8.99 -8.04
C GLU A 176 -9.33 7.68 -8.18
N ILE A 177 -9.93 6.69 -8.86
CA ILE A 177 -9.37 5.36 -9.05
C ILE A 177 -9.41 5.08 -10.55
N HIS A 178 -8.28 5.22 -11.24
CA HIS A 178 -8.26 5.18 -12.71
C HIS A 178 -7.15 4.30 -13.26
N PHE A 179 -7.41 3.65 -14.39
CA PHE A 179 -6.39 2.90 -15.13
C PHE A 179 -5.73 1.79 -14.28
N ASN A 180 -6.46 1.17 -13.37
CA ASN A 180 -6.00 0.05 -12.56
C ASN A 180 -6.51 -1.29 -13.11
N ASN A 181 -5.80 -2.36 -12.78
CA ASN A 181 -6.30 -3.72 -12.90
C ASN A 181 -6.76 -4.18 -11.51
N ILE A 182 -8.07 -4.36 -11.32
CA ILE A 182 -8.69 -4.77 -10.06
C ILE A 182 -9.43 -6.08 -10.33
N PHE A 183 -8.93 -7.22 -9.82
CA PHE A 183 -9.51 -8.51 -10.20
C PHE A 183 -9.24 -9.60 -9.17
N ASN A 184 -10.13 -10.59 -9.10
CA ASN A 184 -10.01 -11.78 -8.26
C ASN A 184 -9.82 -11.44 -6.77
N ASN A 185 -10.40 -10.34 -6.29
CA ASN A 185 -10.46 -10.04 -4.86
C ASN A 185 -11.67 -10.74 -4.24
N ALA A 186 -11.54 -11.27 -3.02
CA ALA A 186 -12.49 -12.26 -2.49
C ALA A 186 -13.91 -11.73 -2.26
N TYR A 187 -14.07 -10.51 -1.74
CA TYR A 187 -15.39 -9.92 -1.49
C TYR A 187 -15.73 -8.77 -2.44
N TYR A 188 -14.92 -7.72 -2.42
CA TYR A 188 -15.10 -6.56 -3.28
C TYR A 188 -13.80 -6.25 -4.02
N GLY A 189 -13.90 -5.83 -5.28
CA GLY A 189 -12.79 -5.12 -5.92
C GLY A 189 -12.72 -3.68 -5.43
N LEU A 190 -13.89 -3.05 -5.25
CA LEU A 190 -14.05 -1.73 -4.67
C LEU A 190 -15.26 -1.70 -3.74
N TYR A 191 -15.03 -1.35 -2.48
CA TYR A 191 -16.05 -1.02 -1.50
C TYR A 191 -15.98 0.48 -1.19
N ALA A 192 -17.13 1.14 -1.11
CA ALA A 192 -17.20 2.53 -0.66
C ALA A 192 -18.29 2.74 0.40
N ASP A 193 -18.01 3.58 1.40
CA ASP A 193 -18.93 3.95 2.46
C ASP A 193 -18.93 5.47 2.67
N TYR A 194 -20.10 6.11 2.69
CA TYR A 194 -20.26 7.57 2.83
C TYR A 194 -19.29 8.38 1.94
N SER A 195 -19.08 7.93 0.70
CA SER A 195 -17.99 8.39 -0.17
C SER A 195 -18.45 8.68 -1.60
N ILE A 196 -17.67 9.48 -2.32
CA ILE A 196 -17.78 9.62 -3.78
C ILE A 196 -16.49 9.13 -4.42
N VAL A 197 -16.63 8.11 -5.27
CA VAL A 197 -15.51 7.45 -5.93
C VAL A 197 -15.70 7.50 -7.44
N ASN A 198 -14.78 8.20 -8.12
CA ASN A 198 -14.68 8.16 -9.55
C ASN A 198 -13.74 7.00 -9.94
N ALA A 199 -14.31 5.87 -10.36
CA ALA A 199 -13.63 4.60 -10.62
C ALA A 199 -13.67 4.20 -12.12
N ILE A 200 -13.68 5.17 -13.02
CA ILE A 200 -13.67 4.92 -14.47
C ILE A 200 -12.31 4.45 -14.97
N TYR A 201 -12.29 3.82 -16.14
CA TYR A 201 -11.12 3.32 -16.85
C TYR A 201 -10.31 2.24 -16.13
N ASN A 202 -10.90 1.53 -15.17
CA ASN A 202 -10.29 0.34 -14.58
C ASN A 202 -10.71 -0.93 -15.35
N TYR A 203 -9.86 -1.95 -15.32
CA TYR A 203 -10.21 -3.32 -15.67
C TYR A 203 -10.63 -4.07 -14.41
N TRP A 204 -11.75 -4.79 -14.46
CA TRP A 204 -12.37 -5.40 -13.28
C TRP A 204 -12.23 -6.93 -13.22
N GLY A 205 -11.39 -7.53 -14.09
CA GLY A 205 -11.29 -8.99 -14.20
C GLY A 205 -12.25 -9.61 -15.23
N SER A 206 -13.13 -8.82 -15.84
CA SER A 206 -13.99 -9.24 -16.94
C SER A 206 -14.23 -8.09 -17.92
N PHE A 207 -14.35 -8.43 -19.21
CA PHE A 207 -14.72 -7.46 -20.25
C PHE A 207 -16.13 -6.89 -20.03
N LEU A 208 -17.01 -7.60 -19.32
CA LEU A 208 -18.34 -7.14 -18.94
C LEU A 208 -18.34 -6.11 -17.80
N GLY A 209 -17.17 -5.77 -17.26
CA GLY A 209 -16.99 -4.80 -16.20
C GLY A 209 -17.25 -5.36 -14.81
N PRO A 210 -17.39 -4.48 -13.79
CA PRO A 210 -17.60 -4.91 -12.43
C PRO A 210 -18.98 -5.53 -12.25
N SER A 211 -19.08 -6.43 -11.27
CA SER A 211 -20.37 -6.92 -10.80
C SER A 211 -20.99 -5.98 -9.77
N ARG A 212 -22.31 -6.07 -9.60
CA ARG A 212 -23.07 -5.40 -8.52
C ARG A 212 -23.45 -6.34 -7.37
N ASN A 213 -23.31 -7.65 -7.58
CA ASN A 213 -23.58 -8.67 -6.56
C ASN A 213 -22.78 -9.95 -6.87
N ARG A 214 -22.69 -10.85 -5.89
CA ARG A 214 -21.96 -12.12 -6.02
C ARG A 214 -22.62 -13.15 -6.94
N SER A 215 -23.88 -12.96 -7.31
CA SER A 215 -24.64 -13.94 -8.08
C SER A 215 -24.35 -13.94 -9.59
N LEU A 216 -23.73 -12.87 -10.10
CA LEU A 216 -23.44 -12.71 -11.53
C LEU A 216 -22.00 -13.13 -11.90
N HIS A 217 -21.80 -14.44 -12.01
CA HIS A 217 -20.51 -15.10 -12.24
C HIS A 217 -19.77 -14.71 -13.55
N MET A 218 -20.41 -14.01 -14.49
CA MET A 218 -19.78 -13.57 -15.74
C MET A 218 -19.12 -12.18 -15.66
N ARG A 219 -19.46 -11.40 -14.62
CA ARG A 219 -18.87 -10.08 -14.38
C ARG A 219 -17.64 -10.21 -13.50
N GLY A 220 -16.81 -9.18 -13.53
CA GLY A 220 -15.60 -9.09 -12.73
C GLY A 220 -15.89 -8.77 -11.27
N ASP A 221 -14.87 -8.31 -10.57
CA ASP A 221 -14.94 -7.94 -9.17
C ASP A 221 -16.08 -6.97 -8.86
N ILE A 222 -16.59 -7.06 -7.63
CA ILE A 222 -17.73 -6.26 -7.20
C ILE A 222 -17.29 -4.83 -6.89
N ALA A 223 -18.03 -3.87 -7.45
CA ALA A 223 -18.00 -2.48 -7.01
C ALA A 223 -19.30 -2.19 -6.23
N TYR A 224 -19.19 -2.00 -4.92
CA TYR A 224 -20.33 -1.83 -4.02
C TYR A 224 -20.20 -0.59 -3.15
N GLY A 225 -21.30 0.13 -2.96
CA GLY A 225 -21.35 1.33 -2.14
C GLY A 225 -22.47 1.28 -1.10
N PHE A 226 -22.18 1.60 0.15
CA PHE A 226 -23.17 1.94 1.17
C PHE A 226 -23.21 3.46 1.35
N MET A 227 -24.37 4.08 1.11
CA MET A 227 -24.51 5.55 1.14
C MET A 227 -23.41 6.28 0.35
N ALA A 228 -23.00 5.69 -0.78
CA ALA A 228 -21.87 6.13 -1.59
C ALA A 228 -22.21 6.19 -3.08
N ILE A 229 -21.50 7.05 -3.81
CA ILE A 229 -21.59 7.14 -5.27
C ILE A 229 -20.30 6.55 -5.85
N ILE A 230 -20.43 5.50 -6.67
CA ILE A 230 -19.30 4.91 -7.39
C ILE A 230 -19.57 4.97 -8.90
N ILE A 231 -18.70 5.65 -9.64
CA ILE A 231 -18.78 5.78 -11.09
C ILE A 231 -17.77 4.83 -11.72
N THR A 232 -18.21 3.74 -12.35
CA THR A 232 -17.31 2.72 -12.92
C THR A 232 -17.25 2.72 -14.44
N PHE A 233 -18.20 3.36 -15.12
CA PHE A 233 -18.27 3.40 -16.59
C PHE A 233 -17.77 4.74 -17.13
N PRO A 234 -16.95 4.76 -18.21
CA PRO A 234 -16.49 3.59 -18.98
C PRO A 234 -15.42 2.77 -18.24
N TRP A 235 -15.53 1.45 -18.24
CA TRP A 235 -14.47 0.53 -17.79
C TRP A 235 -13.63 0.03 -18.97
N LYS A 236 -12.52 -0.67 -18.68
CA LYS A 236 -11.65 -1.28 -19.70
C LYS A 236 -12.04 -2.74 -19.95
N PHE A 237 -12.04 -3.14 -21.22
CA PHE A 237 -12.37 -4.51 -21.65
C PHE A 237 -11.22 -5.50 -21.46
N LEU A 238 -9.99 -4.99 -21.44
CA LEU A 238 -8.75 -5.76 -21.25
C LEU A 238 -7.95 -5.13 -20.10
N PRO A 239 -7.02 -5.89 -19.49
CA PRO A 239 -6.06 -5.34 -18.55
C PRO A 239 -5.39 -4.08 -19.12
N VAL A 240 -5.29 -3.04 -18.29
CA VAL A 240 -4.75 -1.72 -18.65
C VAL A 240 -3.27 -1.80 -19.02
N PHE A 241 -2.56 -2.72 -18.41
CA PHE A 241 -1.16 -3.09 -18.65
C PHE A 241 -0.96 -4.53 -18.21
N THR A 242 0.09 -5.19 -18.71
CA THR A 242 0.45 -6.55 -18.32
C THR A 242 0.96 -6.60 -16.88
N VAL A 243 0.51 -7.59 -16.12
CA VAL A 243 1.07 -7.86 -14.78
C VAL A 243 2.51 -8.33 -14.96
N ASP A 244 3.48 -7.49 -14.60
CA ASP A 244 4.89 -7.86 -14.68
C ASP A 244 5.25 -8.74 -13.47
N VAL A 245 4.91 -10.03 -13.57
CA VAL A 245 5.27 -11.06 -12.59
C VAL A 245 6.78 -11.29 -12.48
N THR A 246 7.59 -10.78 -13.44
CA THR A 246 9.04 -11.04 -13.45
C THR A 246 9.80 -10.23 -12.41
N LYS A 247 9.31 -9.07 -11.98
CA LYS A 247 9.92 -8.29 -10.89
C LYS A 247 9.77 -8.91 -9.50
N ALA A 248 8.80 -9.79 -9.31
CA ALA A 248 8.67 -10.56 -8.07
C ALA A 248 9.82 -11.57 -7.87
N ASN A 249 10.50 -11.98 -8.96
CA ASN A 249 11.56 -12.99 -8.92
C ASN A 249 12.98 -12.40 -8.79
N TYR A 250 13.20 -11.10 -8.98
CA TYR A 250 14.54 -10.49 -8.85
C TYR A 250 14.96 -10.18 -7.41
N LEU A 251 14.11 -10.43 -6.41
CA LEU A 251 14.46 -10.35 -4.99
C LEU A 251 14.75 -11.72 -4.34
N TYR A 252 14.49 -12.82 -5.05
CA TYR A 252 15.01 -14.14 -4.68
C TYR A 252 16.30 -14.42 -5.44
N HIS A 253 17.41 -13.83 -4.97
CA HIS A 253 18.70 -14.47 -5.17
C HIS A 253 18.81 -15.58 -4.12
N PRO A 254 18.76 -16.88 -4.48
CA PRO A 254 19.22 -17.89 -3.56
C PRO A 254 20.72 -17.67 -3.42
N LEU A 255 21.14 -17.25 -2.22
CA LEU A 255 22.52 -17.46 -1.82
C LEU A 255 22.74 -18.97 -1.85
N ASN A 256 23.45 -19.43 -2.88
CA ASN A 256 24.19 -20.68 -2.82
C ASN A 256 24.87 -20.74 -1.45
N ASN A 257 24.58 -21.78 -0.67
CA ASN A 257 25.64 -22.57 -0.07
C ASN A 257 25.15 -23.97 0.26
N LYS A 258 25.69 -24.89 -0.55
CA LYS A 258 25.92 -26.29 -0.22
C LYS A 258 26.56 -26.39 1.17
N TRP A 259 26.02 -27.26 2.01
CA TRP A 259 26.78 -28.01 3.00
C TRP A 259 26.27 -29.45 2.96
N SER A 260 27.00 -30.27 2.21
CA SER A 260 27.18 -31.70 2.41
C SER A 260 28.64 -31.90 2.76
#